data_AF-A0A2V8X9S1-F1
#
_entry.id   AF-A0A2V8X9S1-F1
#
_cell.length_a   1.000
_cell.length_b   1.000
_cell.length_c   1.000
_cell.angle_alpha   90.00
_cell.angle_beta   90.00
_cell.angle_gamma   90.00
#
_symmetry.space_group_name_H-M   'P 1'
#
loop_
_entity.id
_entity.type
_entity.pdbx_description
1 polymer ?
#
loop_
_entity_poly.entity_id
_entity_poly.type
_entity_poly.pdbx_seq_one_letter_code
_entity_poly.pdbx_strand_id
1 'polypeptide(L)'
;MDFGNIKNMKEFAGILAFDKWTGNADGRQVVFHKKRSQRKYTAAFIDFGYCFNAGEWSFPDSPLRGAYARQEVYAHIASWGDFEPWLSRIERCSKAILQSIARDISIEWYGEPNDLDCLLDSLFERRRAVRCPIDDFRKSHRNPFPNWKLGPIAGTSSDRIRALASMISVPG
;
A
#
# COMPACT_ATOMS: atom_id res chain seq x y z
N MET A 1 2.03 1.60 -23.88
CA MET A 1 1.47 2.86 -23.37
C MET A 1 2.60 3.62 -22.71
N ASP A 2 2.84 4.88 -23.08
CA ASP A 2 3.77 5.74 -22.36
C ASP A 2 3.10 6.23 -21.07
N PHE A 3 3.56 5.72 -19.93
CA PHE A 3 3.02 6.04 -18.61
C PHE A 3 3.27 7.50 -18.21
N GLY A 4 4.17 8.23 -18.89
CA GLY A 4 4.39 9.68 -18.69
C GLY A 4 3.16 10.55 -18.99
N ASN A 5 2.12 9.97 -19.60
CA ASN A 5 0.88 10.64 -19.97
C ASN A 5 -0.31 10.34 -19.04
N ILE A 6 -0.10 9.85 -17.81
CA ILE A 6 -1.18 9.67 -16.82
C ILE A 6 -1.29 10.90 -15.92
N LYS A 7 -2.51 11.46 -15.80
CA LYS A 7 -2.81 12.68 -15.02
C LYS A 7 -2.71 12.43 -13.52
N ASN A 8 -3.28 11.32 -13.05
CA ASN A 8 -3.39 10.96 -11.64
C ASN A 8 -2.38 9.87 -11.24
N MET A 9 -1.15 9.95 -11.76
CA MET A 9 -0.11 8.96 -11.48
C MET A 9 0.11 8.72 -9.98
N LYS A 10 0.06 9.78 -9.17
CA LYS A 10 0.24 9.69 -7.71
C LYS A 10 -0.80 8.80 -7.03
N GLU A 11 -2.00 8.66 -7.60
CA GLU A 11 -3.06 7.83 -7.02
C GLU A 11 -2.72 6.33 -7.05
N PHE A 12 -1.72 5.90 -7.83
CA PHE A 12 -1.23 4.52 -7.76
C PHE A 12 -0.63 4.17 -6.39
N ALA A 13 -0.04 5.13 -5.67
CA ALA A 13 0.39 4.92 -4.29
C ALA A 13 -0.83 4.71 -3.37
N GLY A 14 -1.87 5.52 -3.57
CA GLY A 14 -3.11 5.45 -2.81
C GLY A 14 -3.87 4.14 -3.00
N ILE A 15 -4.07 3.72 -4.25
CA ILE A 15 -4.77 2.46 -4.54
C ILE A 15 -3.98 1.26 -4.03
N LEU A 16 -2.63 1.29 -4.13
CA LEU A 16 -1.79 0.23 -3.56
C LEU A 16 -1.95 0.16 -2.04
N ALA A 17 -1.94 1.29 -1.34
CA ALA A 17 -2.16 1.31 0.11
C ALA A 17 -3.55 0.80 0.48
N PHE A 18 -4.58 1.20 -0.30
CA PHE A 18 -5.93 0.70 -0.14
C PHE A 18 -6.00 -0.82 -0.34
N ASP A 19 -5.44 -1.33 -1.43
CA ASP A 19 -5.41 -2.76 -1.75
C ASP A 19 -4.67 -3.59 -0.70
N LYS A 20 -3.55 -3.07 -0.19
CA LYS A 20 -2.85 -3.72 0.92
C LYS A 20 -3.70 -3.70 2.18
N TRP A 21 -4.35 -2.60 2.50
CA TRP A 21 -5.20 -2.54 3.69
C TRP A 21 -6.41 -3.48 3.59
N THR A 22 -7.14 -3.47 2.47
CA THR A 22 -8.32 -4.31 2.29
C THR A 22 -7.98 -5.77 1.97
N GLY A 23 -6.71 -6.11 1.74
CA GLY A 23 -6.31 -7.48 1.42
C GLY A 23 -6.83 -7.94 0.06
N ASN A 24 -6.74 -7.09 -0.97
CA ASN A 24 -7.12 -7.46 -2.33
C ASN A 24 -6.28 -8.66 -2.80
N ALA A 25 -6.95 -9.81 -2.97
CA ALA A 25 -6.30 -11.09 -3.24
C ALA A 25 -5.93 -11.31 -4.72
N ASP A 26 -6.32 -10.39 -5.62
CA ASP A 26 -5.99 -10.40 -7.04
C ASP A 26 -5.17 -9.15 -7.44
N GLY A 27 -4.71 -9.08 -8.69
CA GLY A 27 -4.08 -7.89 -9.25
C GLY A 27 -5.07 -6.74 -9.40
N ARG A 28 -4.62 -5.52 -9.07
CA ARG A 28 -5.42 -4.31 -9.27
C ARG A 28 -5.72 -4.12 -10.77
N GLN A 29 -6.99 -3.96 -11.14
CA GLN A 29 -7.41 -3.62 -12.50
C GLN A 29 -7.56 -2.11 -12.70
N VAL A 30 -7.18 -1.64 -13.89
CA VAL A 30 -7.18 -0.20 -14.24
C VAL A 30 -7.66 0.02 -15.67
N VAL A 31 -8.60 0.95 -15.83
CA VAL A 31 -9.04 1.47 -17.13
C VAL A 31 -8.45 2.85 -17.34
N PHE A 32 -7.80 3.07 -18.49
CA PHE A 32 -7.29 4.37 -18.87
C PHE A 32 -8.22 5.05 -19.86
N HIS A 33 -8.68 6.25 -19.52
CA HIS A 33 -9.61 6.98 -20.36
C HIS A 33 -9.17 8.44 -20.54
N LYS A 34 -9.59 9.06 -21.64
CA LYS A 34 -9.42 10.49 -21.91
C LYS A 34 -10.49 10.97 -22.88
N LYS A 35 -10.85 12.25 -22.80
CA LYS A 35 -11.62 12.90 -23.86
C LYS A 35 -10.72 13.12 -25.08
N ARG A 36 -11.30 13.20 -26.28
CA ARG A 36 -10.54 13.45 -27.52
C ARG A 36 -9.70 14.73 -27.46
N SER A 37 -10.15 15.75 -26.75
CA SER A 37 -9.44 17.02 -26.54
C SER A 37 -8.30 16.96 -25.52
N GLN A 38 -8.19 15.87 -24.74
CA GLN A 38 -7.18 15.73 -23.69
C GLN A 38 -5.93 15.01 -24.21
N ARG A 39 -4.76 15.52 -23.81
CA ARG A 39 -3.47 14.89 -24.13
C ARG A 39 -3.16 13.71 -23.21
N LYS A 40 -3.45 13.85 -21.91
CA LYS A 40 -3.18 12.85 -20.86
C LYS A 40 -4.40 11.97 -20.59
N TYR A 41 -4.13 10.73 -20.19
CA TYR A 41 -5.12 9.77 -19.69
C TYR A 41 -5.35 9.95 -18.19
N THR A 42 -6.54 9.60 -17.73
CA THR A 42 -6.86 9.38 -16.33
C THR A 42 -6.99 7.87 -16.10
N ALA A 43 -6.40 7.38 -15.02
CA ALA A 43 -6.58 6.01 -14.54
C ALA A 43 -7.84 5.94 -13.69
N ALA A 44 -8.76 5.04 -14.04
CA ALA A 44 -9.88 4.63 -13.20
C ALA A 44 -9.57 3.25 -12.63
N PHE A 45 -9.52 3.16 -11.30
CA PHE A 45 -9.30 1.90 -10.59
C PHE A 45 -10.63 1.16 -10.47
N ILE A 46 -10.67 -0.07 -10.96
CA ILE A 46 -11.89 -0.88 -11.01
C ILE A 46 -11.62 -2.25 -10.42
N ASP A 47 -12.67 -3.05 -10.34
CA ASP A 47 -12.65 -4.44 -9.88
C ASP A 47 -12.10 -4.59 -8.46
N PHE A 48 -13.00 -4.42 -7.49
CA PHE A 48 -12.72 -4.54 -6.07
C PHE A 48 -13.23 -5.86 -5.48
N GLY A 49 -13.70 -6.80 -6.32
CA GLY A 49 -14.37 -8.02 -5.88
C GLY A 49 -13.50 -8.97 -5.07
N TYR A 50 -12.17 -8.86 -5.19
CA TYR A 50 -11.20 -9.64 -4.42
C TYR A 50 -10.66 -8.93 -3.18
N CYS A 51 -11.15 -7.72 -2.85
CA CYS A 51 -10.92 -7.15 -1.52
C CYS A 51 -11.46 -8.11 -0.46
N PHE A 52 -10.80 -8.17 0.70
CA PHE A 52 -11.12 -9.08 1.79
C PHE A 52 -11.05 -10.55 1.38
N ASN A 53 -10.24 -10.88 0.37
CA ASN A 53 -10.19 -12.22 -0.23
C ASN A 53 -11.57 -12.71 -0.73
N ALA A 54 -12.35 -11.81 -1.34
CA ALA A 54 -13.67 -12.07 -1.89
C ALA A 54 -14.65 -12.60 -0.82
N GLY A 55 -15.27 -13.76 -1.05
CA GLY A 55 -16.24 -14.37 -0.12
C GLY A 55 -15.62 -15.01 1.12
N GLU A 56 -14.29 -15.10 1.20
CA GLU A 56 -13.59 -15.77 2.31
C GLU A 56 -13.32 -14.84 3.52
N TRP A 57 -13.48 -13.52 3.34
CA TRP A 57 -13.30 -12.48 4.37
C TRP A 57 -12.07 -12.69 5.26
N SER A 58 -10.95 -12.94 4.60
CA SER A 58 -9.65 -13.21 5.21
C SER A 58 -8.55 -12.38 4.55
N PHE A 59 -7.36 -12.36 5.15
CA PHE A 59 -6.24 -11.51 4.70
C PHE A 59 -4.97 -12.33 4.43
N PRO A 60 -4.97 -13.24 3.44
CA PRO A 60 -3.79 -14.03 3.08
C PRO A 60 -2.77 -13.14 2.35
N ASP A 61 -1.95 -12.44 3.12
CA ASP A 61 -1.00 -11.46 2.61
C ASP A 61 0.00 -12.07 1.64
N SER A 62 0.23 -11.35 0.55
CA SER A 62 1.30 -11.64 -0.40
C SER A 62 1.87 -10.33 -0.94
N PRO A 63 3.20 -10.24 -1.15
CA PRO A 63 3.82 -9.05 -1.71
C PRO A 63 3.18 -8.57 -3.01
N LEU A 64 2.77 -9.48 -3.90
CA LEU A 64 2.28 -9.11 -5.24
C LEU A 64 0.77 -8.89 -5.35
N ARG A 65 -0.01 -9.38 -4.38
CA ARG A 65 -1.47 -9.22 -4.34
C ARG A 65 -1.86 -7.75 -4.21
N GLY A 66 -2.90 -7.33 -4.92
CA GLY A 66 -3.35 -5.94 -4.93
C GLY A 66 -2.46 -4.96 -5.70
N ALA A 67 -1.35 -5.41 -6.29
CA ALA A 67 -0.50 -4.55 -7.12
C ALA A 67 -1.00 -4.50 -8.56
N TYR A 68 -0.88 -3.34 -9.20
CA TYR A 68 -1.04 -3.23 -10.66
C TYR A 68 0.14 -3.92 -11.35
N ALA A 69 -0.14 -4.62 -12.44
CA ALA A 69 0.85 -5.48 -13.10
C ALA A 69 2.07 -4.71 -13.66
N ARG A 70 1.90 -3.45 -14.05
CA ARG A 70 2.94 -2.62 -14.69
C ARG A 70 3.61 -1.76 -13.64
N GLN A 71 4.82 -2.14 -13.22
CA GLN A 71 5.53 -1.52 -12.10
C GLN A 71 5.97 -0.08 -12.35
N GLU A 72 6.04 0.36 -13.62
CA GLU A 72 6.47 1.70 -14.00
C GLU A 72 5.58 2.79 -13.39
N VAL A 73 4.32 2.46 -13.10
CA VAL A 73 3.40 3.37 -12.39
C VAL A 73 3.88 3.70 -10.99
N TYR A 74 4.72 2.85 -10.38
CA TYR A 74 5.24 3.02 -9.03
C TYR A 74 6.62 3.67 -8.97
N ALA A 75 7.26 3.91 -10.12
CA ALA A 75 8.62 4.48 -10.16
C ALA A 75 8.73 5.87 -9.51
N HIS A 76 7.63 6.62 -9.44
CA HIS A 76 7.60 7.93 -8.80
C HIS A 76 7.62 7.87 -7.25
N ILE A 77 7.41 6.70 -6.66
CA ILE A 77 7.39 6.51 -5.21
C ILE A 77 8.84 6.40 -4.72
N ALA A 78 9.27 7.40 -3.95
CA ALA A 78 10.64 7.50 -3.45
C ALA A 78 10.72 7.43 -1.92
N SER A 79 9.60 7.58 -1.23
CA SER A 79 9.52 7.57 0.22
C SER A 79 8.10 7.27 0.72
N TRP A 80 7.96 7.10 2.03
CA TRP A 80 6.64 7.02 2.67
C TRP A 80 5.77 8.27 2.45
N GLY A 81 6.37 9.45 2.23
CA GLY A 81 5.63 10.68 1.96
C GLY A 81 4.83 10.64 0.67
N ASP A 82 5.23 9.83 -0.32
CA ASP A 82 4.53 9.71 -1.60
C ASP A 82 3.21 8.93 -1.50
N PHE A 83 2.99 8.24 -0.37
CA PHE A 83 1.72 7.58 -0.06
C PHE A 83 0.73 8.49 0.68
N GLU A 84 1.11 9.72 0.99
CA GLU A 84 0.20 10.68 1.62
C GLU A 84 -0.70 11.36 0.58
N PRO A 85 -1.98 11.62 0.91
CA PRO A 85 -2.61 11.52 2.22
C PRO A 85 -3.26 10.16 2.53
N TRP A 86 -3.09 9.15 1.68
CA TRP A 86 -3.86 7.91 1.76
C TRP A 86 -3.51 7.06 2.98
N LEU A 87 -2.22 6.89 3.29
CA LEU A 87 -1.80 6.17 4.50
C LEU A 87 -2.36 6.83 5.76
N SER A 88 -2.19 8.15 5.88
CA SER A 88 -2.80 8.93 6.95
C SER A 88 -4.30 8.70 7.11
N ARG A 89 -5.06 8.62 6.01
CA ARG A 89 -6.51 8.39 6.04
C ARG A 89 -6.85 6.96 6.51
N ILE A 90 -6.09 5.97 6.04
CA ILE A 90 -6.25 4.56 6.45
C ILE A 90 -5.95 4.40 7.94
N GLU A 91 -4.78 4.87 8.38
CA GLU A 91 -4.30 4.73 9.76
C GLU A 91 -5.23 5.44 10.77
N ARG A 92 -5.83 6.57 10.37
CA ARG A 92 -6.79 7.33 11.18
C ARG A 92 -8.25 6.91 10.99
N CYS A 93 -8.54 5.91 10.14
CA CYS A 93 -9.90 5.43 9.94
C CYS A 93 -10.46 4.92 11.28
N SER A 94 -11.65 5.42 11.65
CA SER A 94 -12.32 5.02 12.89
C SER A 94 -13.26 3.85 12.65
N LYS A 95 -13.47 3.03 13.69
CA LYS A 95 -14.45 1.94 13.65
C LYS A 95 -15.85 2.46 13.34
N ALA A 96 -16.19 3.64 13.85
CA ALA A 96 -17.48 4.29 13.59
C ALA A 96 -17.71 4.62 12.10
N ILE A 97 -16.66 4.99 11.35
CA ILE A 97 -16.77 5.21 9.90
C ILE A 97 -17.06 3.89 9.18
N LEU A 98 -16.32 2.82 9.52
CA LEU A 98 -16.52 1.50 8.94
C LEU A 98 -17.93 0.97 9.21
N GLN A 99 -18.38 1.06 10.46
CA GLN A 99 -19.74 0.70 10.86
C GLN A 99 -20.80 1.56 10.16
N SER A 100 -20.51 2.84 9.88
CA SER A 100 -21.43 3.70 9.14
C SER A 100 -21.61 3.25 7.71
N ILE A 101 -20.54 2.82 7.05
CA ILE A 101 -20.61 2.28 5.68
C ILE A 101 -21.35 0.95 5.68
N ALA A 102 -21.08 0.09 6.68
CA ALA A 102 -21.72 -1.22 6.79
C ALA A 102 -23.24 -1.14 6.98
N ARG A 103 -23.76 -0.11 7.65
CA ARG A 103 -25.20 0.11 7.82
C ARG A 103 -25.95 0.35 6.50
N ASP A 104 -25.26 0.80 5.46
CA ASP A 104 -25.86 1.03 4.15
C ASP A 104 -25.89 -0.26 3.29
N ILE A 105 -25.27 -1.34 3.76
CA ILE A 105 -25.25 -2.64 3.08
C ILE A 105 -26.48 -3.43 3.52
N SER A 106 -27.21 -3.97 2.55
CA SER A 106 -28.37 -4.82 2.81
C SER A 106 -27.95 -6.18 3.36
N ILE A 107 -28.59 -6.63 4.45
CA ILE A 107 -28.25 -7.88 5.15
C ILE A 107 -28.31 -9.11 4.23
N GLU A 108 -29.23 -9.13 3.26
CA GLU A 108 -29.37 -10.22 2.31
C GLU A 108 -28.18 -10.36 1.33
N TRP A 109 -27.22 -9.42 1.34
CA TRP A 109 -26.03 -9.48 0.48
C TRP A 109 -24.82 -10.15 1.15
N TYR A 110 -24.81 -10.33 2.47
CA TYR A 110 -23.57 -10.64 3.19
C TYR A 110 -23.69 -11.70 4.30
N GLY A 111 -24.71 -12.55 4.24
CA GLY A 111 -24.84 -13.71 5.14
C GLY A 111 -25.20 -13.29 6.57
N GLU A 112 -24.45 -13.79 7.56
CA GLU A 112 -24.74 -13.52 8.97
C GLU A 112 -24.16 -12.16 9.41
N PRO A 113 -24.91 -11.33 10.17
CA PRO A 113 -24.43 -10.03 10.65
C PRO A 113 -23.09 -10.08 11.40
N ASN A 114 -22.88 -11.16 12.17
CA ASN A 114 -21.66 -11.35 12.95
C ASN A 114 -20.41 -11.49 12.07
N ASP A 115 -20.54 -12.06 10.88
CA ASP A 115 -19.40 -12.25 9.98
C ASP A 115 -18.93 -10.89 9.43
N LEU A 116 -19.88 -10.01 9.11
CA LEU A 116 -19.55 -8.65 8.68
C LEU A 116 -18.87 -7.88 9.82
N ASP A 117 -19.39 -7.96 11.04
CA ASP A 117 -18.76 -7.32 12.21
C ASP A 117 -17.33 -7.84 12.45
N CYS A 118 -17.11 -9.15 12.30
CA CYS A 118 -15.77 -9.74 12.39
C CYS A 118 -14.83 -9.23 11.29
N LEU A 119 -15.34 -9.06 10.06
CA LEU A 119 -14.60 -8.46 8.96
C LEU A 119 -14.22 -7.00 9.27
N LEU A 120 -15.17 -6.19 9.76
CA LEU A 120 -14.93 -4.79 10.12
C LEU A 120 -13.88 -4.66 11.23
N ASP A 121 -13.91 -5.55 12.22
CA ASP A 121 -12.93 -5.58 13.32
C ASP A 121 -11.53 -5.93 12.82
N SER A 122 -11.45 -6.95 11.96
CA SER A 122 -10.19 -7.35 11.33
C SER A 122 -9.63 -6.23 10.45
N LEU A 123 -10.47 -5.60 9.63
CA LEU A 123 -10.08 -4.47 8.78
C LEU A 123 -9.64 -3.26 9.60
N PHE A 124 -10.35 -2.98 10.70
CA PHE A 124 -9.99 -1.92 11.63
C PHE A 124 -8.60 -2.19 12.19
N GLU A 125 -8.35 -3.33 12.85
CA GLU A 125 -7.03 -3.60 13.44
C GLU A 125 -5.90 -3.58 12.41
N ARG A 126 -6.14 -4.13 11.22
CA ARG A 126 -5.18 -4.18 10.13
C ARG A 126 -4.69 -2.79 9.67
N ARG A 127 -5.49 -1.73 9.81
CA ARG A 127 -5.12 -0.36 9.41
C ARG A 127 -3.81 0.13 10.05
N ARG A 128 -3.51 -0.33 11.27
CA ARG A 128 -2.31 0.06 12.04
C ARG A 128 -1.03 -0.53 11.45
N ALA A 129 -1.16 -1.62 10.70
CA ALA A 129 -0.05 -2.38 10.14
C ALA A 129 0.02 -2.28 8.60
N VAL A 130 -0.77 -1.42 7.95
CA VAL A 130 -0.85 -1.30 6.48
C VAL A 130 0.51 -1.06 5.81
N ARG A 131 1.46 -0.44 6.51
CA ARG A 131 2.82 -0.21 5.99
C ARG A 131 3.61 -1.50 5.79
N CYS A 132 3.39 -2.54 6.59
CA CYS A 132 4.09 -3.81 6.49
C CYS A 132 3.92 -4.49 5.12
N PRO A 133 2.69 -4.76 4.62
CA PRO A 133 2.50 -5.39 3.31
C PRO A 133 2.95 -4.49 2.13
N ILE A 134 2.99 -3.17 2.31
CA ILE A 134 3.61 -2.26 1.32
C ILE A 134 5.12 -2.43 1.31
N ASP A 135 5.76 -2.56 2.48
CA ASP A 135 7.19 -2.79 2.61
C ASP A 135 7.61 -4.15 2.05
N ASP A 136 6.78 -5.19 2.23
CA ASP A 136 6.97 -6.50 1.62
C ASP A 136 6.91 -6.43 0.09
N PHE A 137 5.97 -5.66 -0.47
CA PHE A 137 5.92 -5.41 -1.91
C PHE A 137 7.17 -4.67 -2.40
N ARG A 138 7.61 -3.64 -1.66
CA ARG A 138 8.84 -2.89 -1.96
C ARG A 138 10.07 -3.80 -2.02
N LYS A 139 10.18 -4.76 -1.10
CA LYS A 139 11.28 -5.74 -1.01
C LYS A 139 11.13 -6.93 -1.96
N SER A 140 10.00 -7.06 -2.65
CA SER A 140 9.78 -8.16 -3.59
C SER A 140 10.75 -8.11 -4.76
N HIS A 141 10.91 -9.25 -5.44
CA HIS A 141 11.75 -9.38 -6.64
C HIS A 141 11.38 -8.41 -7.78
N ARG A 142 10.17 -7.82 -7.77
CA ARG A 142 9.76 -6.82 -8.77
C ARG A 142 10.50 -5.49 -8.60
N ASN A 143 11.04 -5.20 -7.42
CA ASN A 143 11.66 -3.91 -7.09
C ASN A 143 10.79 -2.72 -7.57
N PRO A 144 9.53 -2.62 -7.11
CA PRO A 144 8.55 -1.71 -7.70
C PRO A 144 8.88 -0.22 -7.46
N PHE A 145 9.70 0.09 -6.45
CA PHE A 145 10.08 1.47 -6.08
C PHE A 145 11.57 1.70 -6.35
N PRO A 146 12.02 1.75 -7.63
CA PRO A 146 13.44 1.88 -7.97
C PRO A 146 14.08 3.17 -7.42
N ASN A 147 13.28 4.20 -7.15
CA ASN A 147 13.74 5.50 -6.64
C ASN A 147 13.59 5.62 -5.12
N TRP A 148 13.29 4.53 -4.41
CA TRP A 148 13.14 4.54 -2.96
C TRP A 148 14.45 4.92 -2.27
N LYS A 149 14.47 6.07 -1.62
CA LYS A 149 15.64 6.51 -0.85
C LYS A 149 15.65 5.74 0.46
N LEU A 150 16.60 4.80 0.59
CA LEU A 150 16.95 4.29 1.91
C LEU A 150 17.43 5.51 2.71
N GLY A 151 16.79 5.77 3.86
CA GLY A 151 17.30 6.74 4.83
C GLY A 151 18.77 6.40 5.16
N PRO A 152 19.56 7.35 5.68
CA PRO A 152 20.95 7.08 5.99
C PRO A 152 21.04 5.78 6.80
N ILE A 153 21.73 4.79 6.22
CA ILE A 153 22.05 3.56 6.94
C ILE A 153 22.87 4.02 8.13
N ALA A 154 22.33 3.88 9.33
CA ALA A 154 23.08 4.11 10.54
C ALA A 154 24.30 3.16 10.52
N GLY A 155 25.47 3.72 10.21
CA GLY A 155 26.80 3.12 10.34
C GLY A 155 27.03 1.84 9.54
N THR A 156 27.61 1.99 8.35
CA THR A 156 28.42 0.91 7.79
C THR A 156 29.60 0.62 8.74
N SER A 157 29.93 -0.67 8.86
CA SER A 157 30.84 -1.31 9.82
C SER A 157 32.31 -0.82 9.85
N SER A 158 32.64 0.31 9.21
CA SER A 158 33.98 0.90 9.15
C SER A 158 34.24 1.90 10.31
N ASP A 159 33.21 2.62 10.75
CA ASP A 159 33.38 3.68 11.77
C ASP A 159 33.56 3.12 13.20
N ARG A 160 33.06 1.91 13.47
CA ARG A 160 33.27 1.24 14.77
C ARG A 160 34.72 0.80 14.97
N ILE A 161 35.44 0.46 13.91
CA ILE A 161 36.86 0.04 14.01
C ILE A 161 37.76 1.23 14.31
N ARG A 162 37.47 2.41 13.75
CA ARG A 162 38.21 3.65 14.09
C ARG A 162 37.94 4.13 15.51
N ALA A 163 36.72 3.97 16.02
CA ALA A 163 36.38 4.36 17.39
C ALA A 163 37.01 3.45 18.46
N LEU A 164 37.24 2.16 18.17
CA LEU A 164 37.93 1.25 19.08
C LEU A 164 39.46 1.45 19.07
N ALA A 165 40.05 1.83 17.93
CA ALA A 165 41.49 2.08 17.84
C ALA A 165 41.94 3.33 18.63
N SER A 166 41.08 4.34 18.81
CA SER A 166 41.41 5.52 19.61
C SER A 166 41.26 5.32 21.13
N MET A 167 40.72 4.19 21.58
CA MET A 167 40.52 3.87 23.01
C MET A 167 41.62 3.00 23.62
N ILE A 168 42.57 2.48 22.81
CA ILE A 168 43.63 1.55 23.29
C ILE A 168 44.99 2.24 23.49
N SER A 169 45.14 3.54 23.19
CA SER A 169 46.33 4.29 23.60
C SER A 169 46.28 4.61 25.09
N VAL A 170 46.84 3.71 25.88
CA VAL A 170 47.22 3.95 27.29
C VAL A 170 48.44 4.89 27.29
N PRO A 171 48.44 6.00 28.05
CA PRO A 171 49.67 6.75 28.30
C PRO A 171 50.50 6.04 29.38
N GLY A 172 51.81 5.97 29.15
CA GLY A 172 52.79 5.61 30.19
C GLY A 172 52.96 6.72 31.23
#